data_AF-A0A923ZUM3-F1
#
_entry.id   AF-A0A923ZUM3-F1
#
_cell.length_a   1.000
_cell.length_b   1.000
_cell.length_c   1.000
_cell.angle_alpha   90.00
_cell.angle_beta   90.00
_cell.angle_gamma   90.00
#
_symmetry.space_group_name_H-M   'P 1'
#
loop_
_entity.id
_entity.type
_entity.pdbx_description
1 polymer ?
#
loop_
_entity_poly.entity_id
_entity_poly.type
_entity_poly.pdbx_seq_one_letter_code
_entity_poly.pdbx_strand_id
1 'polypeptide(L)'
;MNKQKDKNLEEFIQNNREAFNDCEAPAGLWDKIDKSLGKENIQKSESDEIVIKFKKSAISKLKIWAMAASILLVIGYLSIFYLNNKSDSTEQIIAEVAPQYGSKMIHYTSLIESKRVEIKQIETHDPVMYKEFASEIEKLNQDYKNLQTELSRTPNQEDLVQAMVQNLQVQLDILNRQLIIIEKVKQYHKNSMKSV
;
A
#
# COMPACT_ATOMS: atom_id res chain seq x y z
N MET A 1 -4.02 32.73 -13.63
CA MET A 1 -4.69 33.21 -12.41
C MET A 1 -3.78 33.27 -11.16
N ASN A 2 -2.50 32.88 -11.20
CA ASN A 2 -1.60 32.92 -10.02
C ASN A 2 -0.90 34.27 -9.75
N LYS A 3 -0.72 35.12 -10.77
CA LYS A 3 0.08 36.36 -10.64
C LYS A 3 -0.56 37.44 -9.75
N GLN A 4 -1.82 37.28 -9.40
CA GLN A 4 -2.58 38.27 -8.61
C GLN A 4 -2.50 37.98 -7.10
N LYS A 5 -2.22 36.73 -6.71
CA LYS A 5 -2.14 36.33 -5.29
C LYS A 5 -0.82 36.76 -4.64
N ASP A 6 0.28 36.68 -5.39
CA ASP A 6 1.62 37.07 -4.92
C ASP A 6 1.70 38.59 -4.69
N LYS A 7 1.09 39.39 -5.59
CA LYS A 7 1.01 40.85 -5.45
C LYS A 7 0.25 41.29 -4.19
N ASN A 8 -0.83 40.58 -3.85
CA ASN A 8 -1.64 40.91 -2.66
C ASN A 8 -0.85 40.66 -1.36
N LEU A 9 -0.01 39.63 -1.32
CA LEU A 9 0.82 39.35 -0.14
C LEU A 9 1.98 40.34 -0.02
N GLU A 10 2.58 40.70 -1.15
CA GLU A 10 3.68 41.67 -1.19
C GLU A 10 3.21 43.07 -0.74
N GLU A 11 2.04 43.53 -1.21
CA GLU A 11 1.41 44.76 -0.70
C GLU A 11 1.06 44.66 0.79
N PHE A 12 0.55 43.52 1.27
CA PHE A 12 0.22 43.35 2.68
C PHE A 12 1.47 43.44 3.58
N ILE A 13 2.55 42.76 3.22
CA ILE A 13 3.80 42.78 3.98
C ILE A 13 4.42 44.18 3.93
N GLN A 14 4.38 44.85 2.78
CA GLN A 14 4.95 46.19 2.62
C GLN A 14 4.17 47.24 3.42
N ASN A 15 2.83 47.17 3.41
CA ASN A 15 1.96 48.10 4.15
C ASN A 15 1.97 47.88 5.66
N ASN A 16 2.34 46.68 6.14
CA ASN A 16 2.45 46.36 7.56
C ASN A 16 3.89 46.31 8.07
N ARG A 17 4.87 46.67 7.23
CA ARG A 17 6.30 46.55 7.54
C ARG A 17 6.70 47.29 8.82
N GLU A 18 6.13 48.48 9.05
CA GLU A 18 6.35 49.28 10.27
C GLU A 18 5.89 48.50 11.52
N ALA A 19 4.70 47.90 11.49
CA ALA A 19 4.15 47.11 12.60
C ALA A 19 4.97 45.84 12.95
N PHE A 20 5.78 45.35 12.00
CA PHE A 20 6.73 44.26 12.25
C PHE A 20 8.06 44.74 12.83
N ASN A 21 8.44 46.01 12.62
CA ASN A 21 9.71 46.57 13.09
C ASN A 21 9.61 47.26 14.46
N ASP A 22 8.41 47.54 14.95
CA ASP A 22 8.17 48.27 16.21
C ASP A 22 8.36 47.44 17.49
N CYS A 23 8.65 46.15 17.38
CA CYS A 23 8.84 45.27 18.54
C CYS A 23 10.32 44.94 18.75
N GLU A 24 11.07 45.90 19.30
CA GLU A 24 12.35 45.56 19.93
C GLU A 24 12.07 44.83 21.26
N ALA A 25 12.64 43.64 21.41
CA ALA A 25 12.52 42.90 22.67
C ALA A 25 13.11 43.77 23.81
N PRO A 26 12.43 43.88 24.97
CA PRO A 26 12.91 44.73 26.05
C PRO A 26 14.31 44.32 26.49
N ALA A 27 15.20 45.30 26.61
CA ALA A 27 16.60 45.06 26.98
C ALA A 27 16.68 44.26 28.29
N GLY A 28 17.44 43.15 28.28
CA GLY A 28 17.56 42.24 29.43
C GLY A 28 16.50 41.13 29.51
N LEU A 29 15.62 40.97 28.50
CA LEU A 29 14.75 39.79 28.39
C LEU A 29 15.57 38.49 28.37
N TRP A 30 16.70 38.50 27.67
CA TRP A 30 17.63 37.37 27.59
C TRP A 30 18.27 37.05 28.95
N ASP A 31 18.68 38.07 29.73
CA ASP A 31 19.20 37.86 31.09
C ASP A 31 18.16 37.21 32.02
N LYS A 32 16.88 37.56 31.87
CA LYS A 32 15.80 36.91 32.62
C LYS A 32 15.59 35.46 32.20
N ILE A 33 15.66 35.17 30.90
CA ILE A 33 15.54 33.80 30.36
C ILE A 33 16.72 32.96 30.87
N ASP A 34 17.93 33.49 30.80
CA ASP A 34 19.17 32.82 31.21
C ASP A 34 19.16 32.53 32.73
N LYS A 35 18.70 33.50 33.53
CA LYS A 35 18.50 33.35 34.98
C LYS A 35 17.37 32.38 35.35
N SER A 36 16.39 32.20 34.47
CA SER A 36 15.28 31.24 34.64
C SER A 36 15.65 29.81 34.23
N LEU A 37 16.72 29.66 33.43
CA LEU A 37 17.25 28.36 32.99
C LEU A 37 18.44 27.88 33.84
N GLY A 38 19.15 28.79 34.52
CA GLY A 38 20.32 28.48 35.32
C GLY A 38 20.02 28.26 36.81
N LYS A 39 19.50 27.09 37.19
CA LYS A 39 19.66 26.44 38.52
C LYS A 39 19.02 25.04 38.57
N GLU A 40 19.50 24.12 37.74
CA GLU A 40 19.53 22.70 38.12
C GLU A 40 20.91 22.13 37.78
N ASN A 41 21.50 21.45 38.77
CA ASN A 41 22.94 21.30 39.00
C ASN A 41 23.62 20.42 37.94
N ILE A 42 24.50 20.99 37.10
CA ILE A 42 25.52 20.23 36.37
C ILE A 42 26.86 20.93 36.55
N GLN A 43 27.68 20.39 37.46
CA GLN A 43 29.08 20.80 37.67
C GLN A 43 29.96 20.41 36.47
N LYS A 44 30.83 21.35 36.09
CA LYS A 44 31.80 21.31 34.99
C LYS A 44 33.21 21.35 35.58
N SER A 45 34.12 20.53 35.05
CA SER A 45 35.58 20.74 35.00
C SER A 45 36.14 19.71 34.01
N GLU A 46 37.07 19.93 33.08
CA GLU A 46 37.78 21.05 32.47
C GLU A 46 38.36 20.48 31.15
N SER A 47 38.50 21.33 30.11
CA SER A 47 39.33 21.17 28.89
C SER A 47 39.13 19.99 27.90
N ASP A 48 39.17 20.37 26.62
CA ASP A 48 39.35 19.61 25.37
C ASP A 48 38.14 18.95 24.67
N GLU A 49 37.91 19.45 23.43
CA GLU A 49 37.05 18.99 22.33
C GLU A 49 35.56 18.69 22.61
N ILE A 50 34.66 19.47 21.98
CA ILE A 50 33.22 19.18 21.98
C ILE A 50 32.93 18.02 21.00
N VAL A 51 33.13 16.80 21.47
CA VAL A 51 32.54 15.60 20.87
C VAL A 51 31.05 15.56 21.27
N ILE A 52 30.15 15.58 20.30
CA ILE A 52 28.70 15.45 20.54
C ILE A 52 28.42 14.02 21.04
N LYS A 53 28.41 13.83 22.36
CA LYS A 53 28.05 12.57 23.00
C LYS A 53 26.53 12.50 23.14
N PHE A 54 25.87 11.94 22.12
CA PHE A 54 24.50 11.44 22.27
C PHE A 54 24.49 10.43 23.42
N LYS A 55 23.72 10.70 24.49
CA LYS A 55 23.45 9.73 25.54
C LYS A 55 22.68 8.57 24.92
N LYS A 56 23.40 7.51 24.54
CA LYS A 56 22.83 6.21 24.21
C LYS A 56 22.16 5.69 25.49
N SER A 57 20.85 5.91 25.62
CA SER A 57 20.07 5.23 26.65
C SER A 57 20.19 3.74 26.35
N ALA A 58 20.97 3.03 27.16
CA ALA A 58 21.15 1.59 27.05
C ALA A 58 19.84 0.94 27.50
N ILE A 59 18.90 0.79 26.57
CA ILE A 59 17.77 -0.10 26.75
C ILE A 59 18.37 -1.46 27.14
N SER A 60 18.06 -1.94 28.33
CA SER A 60 18.62 -3.19 28.83
C SER A 60 18.33 -4.29 27.80
N LYS A 61 19.31 -5.18 27.56
CA LYS A 61 19.17 -6.27 26.57
C LYS A 61 17.86 -7.06 26.80
N LEU A 62 17.39 -7.18 28.05
CA LEU A 62 16.06 -7.74 28.38
C LEU A 62 14.88 -7.00 27.73
N LYS A 63 14.86 -5.67 27.72
CA LYS A 63 13.77 -4.88 27.12
C LYS A 63 13.80 -4.93 25.59
N ILE A 64 14.99 -5.05 24.99
CA ILE A 64 15.14 -5.27 23.53
C ILE A 64 14.62 -6.66 23.14
N TRP A 65 14.92 -7.70 23.94
CA TRP A 65 14.40 -9.04 23.72
C TRP A 65 12.87 -9.13 23.93
N ALA A 66 12.34 -8.41 24.93
CA ALA A 66 10.90 -8.34 25.15
C ALA A 66 10.14 -7.65 24.00
N MET A 67 10.72 -6.62 23.39
CA MET A 67 10.16 -5.94 22.21
C MET A 67 10.25 -6.81 20.95
N ALA A 68 11.36 -7.54 20.76
CA ALA A 68 11.46 -8.51 19.68
C ALA A 68 10.43 -9.64 19.81
N ALA A 69 10.21 -10.13 21.04
CA ALA A 69 9.22 -11.17 21.31
C ALA A 69 7.78 -10.72 21.00
N SER A 70 7.40 -9.50 21.33
CA SER A 70 6.05 -9.00 21.02
C SER A 70 5.81 -8.85 19.52
N ILE A 71 6.80 -8.40 18.76
CA ILE A 71 6.76 -8.32 17.30
C ILE A 71 6.63 -9.71 16.68
N LEU A 72 7.39 -10.69 17.18
CA LEU A 72 7.30 -12.09 16.72
C LEU A 72 5.93 -12.72 17.05
N LEU A 73 5.33 -12.40 18.20
CA LEU A 73 3.99 -12.88 18.53
C LEU A 73 2.93 -12.26 17.63
N VAL A 74 3.03 -10.97 17.29
CA VAL A 74 2.09 -10.31 16.37
C VAL A 74 2.23 -10.87 14.96
N ILE A 75 3.47 -11.01 14.44
CA ILE A 75 3.72 -11.60 13.12
C ILE A 75 3.32 -13.08 13.11
N GLY A 76 3.62 -13.82 14.17
CA GLY A 76 3.22 -15.21 14.33
C GLY A 76 1.71 -15.37 14.37
N TYR A 77 1.01 -14.52 15.12
CA TYR A 77 -0.45 -14.51 15.18
C TYR A 77 -1.07 -14.13 13.84
N LEU A 78 -0.56 -13.10 13.15
CA LEU A 78 -0.98 -12.72 11.80
C LEU A 78 -0.71 -13.84 10.79
N SER A 79 0.43 -14.53 10.90
CA SER A 79 0.80 -15.65 10.02
C SER A 79 -0.12 -16.86 10.26
N ILE A 80 -0.38 -17.24 11.52
CA ILE A 80 -1.31 -18.31 11.88
C ILE A 80 -2.73 -17.95 11.48
N PHE A 81 -3.18 -16.71 11.71
CA PHE A 81 -4.49 -16.22 11.29
C PHE A 81 -4.64 -16.24 9.77
N TYR A 82 -3.59 -15.84 9.03
CA TYR A 82 -3.57 -15.87 7.57
C TYR A 82 -3.57 -17.31 7.01
N LEU A 83 -2.87 -18.23 7.68
CA LEU A 83 -2.86 -19.65 7.32
C LEU A 83 -4.19 -20.34 7.67
N ASN A 84 -4.78 -20.04 8.83
CA ASN A 84 -6.08 -20.58 9.24
C ASN A 84 -7.25 -20.05 8.39
N ASN A 85 -7.07 -18.91 7.72
CA ASN A 85 -8.03 -18.38 6.74
C ASN A 85 -7.88 -19.00 5.34
N LYS A 86 -6.89 -19.87 5.09
CA LYS A 86 -6.85 -20.67 3.86
C LYS A 86 -7.68 -21.92 4.09
N SER A 87 -8.85 -21.98 3.47
CA SER A 87 -9.67 -23.18 3.49
C SER A 87 -9.05 -24.26 2.59
N ASP A 88 -8.15 -25.07 3.15
CA ASP A 88 -7.63 -26.32 2.54
C ASP A 88 -8.77 -27.29 2.16
N SER A 89 -10.00 -27.04 2.63
CA SER A 89 -11.20 -27.81 2.29
C SER A 89 -11.57 -27.75 0.80
N THR A 90 -11.28 -26.67 0.07
CA THR A 90 -11.69 -26.57 -1.34
C THR A 90 -10.93 -27.60 -2.20
N GLU A 91 -9.60 -27.66 -2.06
CA GLU A 91 -8.79 -28.62 -2.82
C GLU A 91 -9.11 -30.07 -2.45
N GLN A 92 -9.34 -30.33 -1.16
CA GLN A 92 -9.77 -31.65 -0.68
C GLN A 92 -11.13 -32.06 -1.26
N ILE A 93 -12.13 -31.17 -1.21
CA ILE A 93 -13.47 -31.45 -1.77
C ILE A 93 -13.38 -31.68 -3.28
N ILE A 94 -12.58 -30.89 -4.01
CA ILE A 94 -12.40 -31.07 -5.46
C ILE A 94 -11.77 -32.43 -5.76
N ALA A 95 -10.73 -32.83 -5.03
CA ALA A 95 -10.06 -34.12 -5.23
C ALA A 95 -10.98 -35.31 -4.95
N GLU A 96 -11.91 -35.17 -3.99
CA GLU A 96 -12.86 -36.22 -3.59
C GLU A 96 -14.06 -36.31 -4.53
N VAL A 97 -14.69 -35.17 -4.83
CA VAL A 97 -15.98 -35.13 -5.53
C VAL A 97 -15.82 -35.05 -7.04
N ALA A 98 -14.81 -34.32 -7.52
CA ALA A 98 -14.71 -34.01 -8.95
C ALA A 98 -13.25 -33.86 -9.42
N PRO A 99 -12.42 -34.91 -9.28
CA PRO A 99 -10.98 -34.87 -9.55
C PRO A 99 -10.65 -34.44 -10.99
N GLN A 100 -11.54 -34.71 -11.94
CA GLN A 100 -11.41 -34.31 -13.35
C GLN A 100 -11.36 -32.79 -13.57
N TYR A 101 -11.84 -31.98 -12.62
CA TYR A 101 -11.83 -30.52 -12.73
C TYR A 101 -10.62 -29.87 -12.07
N GLY A 102 -9.94 -30.54 -11.14
CA GLY A 102 -8.77 -29.99 -10.43
C GLY A 102 -7.67 -29.51 -11.37
N SER A 103 -7.28 -30.33 -12.36
CA SER A 103 -6.28 -29.93 -13.36
C SER A 103 -6.72 -28.73 -14.22
N LYS A 104 -8.01 -28.62 -14.54
CA LYS A 104 -8.55 -27.49 -15.30
C LYS A 104 -8.48 -26.20 -14.48
N MET A 105 -8.83 -26.25 -13.19
CA MET A 105 -8.75 -25.10 -12.31
C MET A 105 -7.33 -24.58 -12.16
N ILE A 106 -6.36 -25.48 -11.93
CA ILE A 106 -4.94 -25.11 -11.86
C ILE A 106 -4.49 -24.45 -13.16
N HIS A 107 -4.84 -25.05 -14.31
CA HIS A 107 -4.49 -24.51 -15.62
C HIS A 107 -5.06 -23.11 -15.85
N TYR A 108 -6.37 -22.92 -15.65
CA TYR A 108 -7.01 -21.61 -15.85
C TYR A 108 -6.51 -20.56 -14.86
N THR A 109 -6.29 -20.93 -13.60
CA THR A 109 -5.74 -20.03 -12.59
C THR A 109 -4.35 -19.52 -12.99
N SER A 110 -3.49 -20.41 -13.48
CA SER A 110 -2.16 -20.04 -13.99
C SER A 110 -2.24 -19.06 -15.17
N LEU A 111 -3.14 -19.31 -16.13
CA LEU A 111 -3.36 -18.39 -17.25
C LEU A 111 -3.88 -17.03 -16.79
N ILE A 112 -4.86 -17.00 -15.88
CA ILE A 112 -5.40 -15.77 -15.28
C ILE A 112 -4.29 -14.95 -14.63
N GLU A 113 -3.45 -15.57 -13.79
CA GLU A 113 -2.34 -14.87 -13.14
C GLU A 113 -1.34 -14.30 -14.15
N SER A 114 -1.01 -15.06 -15.20
CA SER A 114 -0.18 -14.57 -16.29
C SER A 114 -0.79 -13.34 -16.97
N LYS A 115 -2.10 -13.36 -17.27
CA LYS A 115 -2.80 -12.22 -17.89
C LYS A 115 -2.89 -11.01 -16.97
N ARG A 116 -3.07 -11.21 -15.67
CA ARG A 116 -3.07 -10.13 -14.67
C ARG A 116 -1.71 -9.42 -14.62
N VAL A 117 -0.62 -10.18 -14.68
CA VAL A 117 0.74 -9.62 -14.75
C VAL A 117 0.94 -8.80 -16.03
N GLU A 118 0.41 -9.27 -17.16
CA GLU A 118 0.45 -8.54 -18.43
C GLU A 118 -0.32 -7.21 -18.35
N ILE A 119 -1.54 -7.23 -17.82
CA ILE A 119 -2.36 -6.02 -17.62
C ILE A 119 -1.68 -5.05 -16.64
N LYS A 120 -1.00 -5.54 -15.60
CA LYS A 120 -0.28 -4.66 -14.67
C LYS A 120 0.80 -3.80 -15.34
N GLN A 121 1.35 -4.23 -16.48
CA GLN A 121 2.35 -3.45 -17.20
C GLN A 121 1.83 -2.09 -17.68
N ILE A 122 0.51 -1.96 -17.90
CA ILE A 122 -0.09 -0.69 -18.33
C ILE A 122 -0.14 0.36 -17.23
N GLU A 123 -0.03 -0.01 -15.95
CA GLU A 123 -0.04 0.92 -14.81
C GLU A 123 0.98 2.06 -14.98
N THR A 124 2.11 1.77 -15.62
CA THR A 124 3.18 2.74 -15.88
C THR A 124 2.86 3.75 -16.98
N HIS A 125 1.99 3.39 -17.93
CA HIS A 125 1.68 4.20 -19.11
C HIS A 125 0.30 4.87 -19.00
N ASP A 126 -0.67 4.18 -18.42
CA ASP A 126 -2.05 4.63 -18.22
C ASP A 126 -2.59 4.12 -16.86
N PRO A 127 -2.32 4.85 -15.76
CA PRO A 127 -2.75 4.45 -14.43
C PRO A 127 -4.27 4.52 -14.24
N VAL A 128 -4.97 5.34 -15.04
CA VAL A 128 -6.43 5.47 -14.96
C VAL A 128 -7.09 4.23 -15.54
N MET A 129 -6.70 3.84 -16.75
CA MET A 129 -7.19 2.61 -17.41
C MET A 129 -6.83 1.36 -16.59
N TYR A 130 -5.62 1.30 -16.03
CA TYR A 130 -5.23 0.20 -15.14
C TYR A 130 -6.15 0.10 -13.94
N LYS A 131 -6.50 1.22 -13.28
CA LYS A 131 -7.37 1.22 -12.11
C LYS A 131 -8.78 0.69 -12.43
N GLU A 132 -9.32 1.03 -13.59
CA GLU A 132 -10.62 0.50 -14.04
C GLU A 132 -10.58 -1.03 -14.19
N PHE A 133 -9.59 -1.55 -14.93
CA PHE A 133 -9.44 -3.00 -15.10
C PHE A 133 -9.12 -3.72 -13.80
N ALA A 134 -8.26 -3.15 -12.95
CA ALA A 134 -7.93 -3.73 -11.65
C ALA A 134 -9.19 -3.86 -10.76
N SER A 135 -10.10 -2.89 -10.81
CA SER A 135 -11.37 -2.99 -10.08
C SER A 135 -12.28 -4.09 -10.61
N GLU A 136 -12.31 -4.34 -11.93
CA GLU A 136 -13.08 -5.43 -12.51
C GLU A 136 -12.48 -6.80 -12.17
N ILE A 137 -11.16 -6.92 -12.23
CA ILE A 137 -10.42 -8.13 -11.85
C ILE A 137 -10.68 -8.47 -10.38
N GLU A 138 -10.74 -7.48 -9.50
CA GLU A 138 -11.01 -7.74 -8.09
C GLU A 138 -12.43 -8.24 -7.85
N LYS A 139 -13.43 -7.75 -8.61
CA LYS A 139 -14.80 -8.29 -8.56
C LYS A 139 -14.82 -9.76 -8.97
N LEU A 140 -14.16 -10.11 -10.08
CA LEU A 140 -14.03 -11.48 -10.56
C LEU A 140 -13.39 -12.40 -9.50
N ASN A 141 -12.33 -11.93 -8.84
CA ASN A 141 -11.68 -12.66 -7.74
C ASN A 141 -12.64 -12.89 -6.57
N GLN A 142 -13.43 -11.88 -6.22
CA GLN A 142 -14.38 -11.98 -5.11
C GLN A 142 -15.49 -12.99 -5.41
N ASP A 143 -16.01 -13.00 -6.64
CA ASP A 143 -17.01 -13.98 -7.07
C ASP A 143 -16.49 -15.42 -6.94
N TYR A 144 -15.24 -15.66 -7.34
CA TYR A 144 -14.61 -16.98 -7.18
C TYR A 144 -14.43 -17.39 -5.72
N LYS A 145 -14.00 -16.46 -4.84
CA LYS A 145 -13.89 -16.71 -3.40
C LYS A 145 -15.25 -17.05 -2.78
N ASN A 146 -16.33 -16.43 -3.25
CA ASN A 146 -17.68 -16.75 -2.79
C ASN A 146 -18.04 -18.19 -3.17
N LEU A 147 -17.76 -18.61 -4.41
CA LEU A 147 -17.99 -20.00 -4.84
C LEU A 147 -17.17 -21.01 -4.02
N GLN A 148 -15.91 -20.73 -3.72
CA GLN A 148 -15.08 -21.57 -2.83
C GLN A 148 -15.72 -21.71 -1.43
N THR A 149 -16.24 -20.60 -0.91
CA THR A 149 -16.87 -20.56 0.40
C THR A 149 -18.19 -21.35 0.43
N GLU A 150 -18.96 -21.30 -0.66
CA GLU A 150 -20.21 -22.06 -0.83
C GLU A 150 -19.99 -23.55 -1.08
N LEU A 151 -18.82 -23.94 -1.62
CA LEU A 151 -18.50 -25.34 -1.95
C LEU A 151 -18.61 -26.27 -0.74
N SER A 152 -18.13 -25.82 0.42
CA SER A 152 -18.20 -26.59 1.67
C SER A 152 -19.62 -26.73 2.24
N ARG A 153 -20.57 -25.91 1.79
CA ARG A 153 -21.94 -25.82 2.35
C ARG A 153 -23.01 -26.38 1.41
N THR A 154 -22.66 -26.62 0.15
CA THR A 154 -23.61 -27.03 -0.88
C THR A 154 -23.68 -28.55 -0.95
N PRO A 155 -24.87 -29.17 -0.97
CA PRO A 155 -25.00 -30.62 -1.11
C PRO A 155 -24.53 -31.15 -2.47
N ASN A 156 -24.71 -30.34 -3.52
CA ASN A 156 -24.33 -30.68 -4.89
C ASN A 156 -22.96 -30.08 -5.26
N GLN A 157 -21.92 -30.63 -4.66
CA GLN A 157 -20.57 -30.10 -4.76
C GLN A 157 -19.98 -30.22 -6.17
N GLU A 158 -20.28 -31.31 -6.89
CA GLU A 158 -19.75 -31.53 -8.25
C GLU A 158 -20.20 -30.44 -9.24
N ASP A 159 -21.50 -30.12 -9.25
CA ASP A 159 -22.06 -29.07 -10.11
C ASP A 159 -21.48 -27.70 -9.77
N LEU A 160 -21.23 -27.44 -8.48
CA LEU A 160 -20.60 -26.19 -8.05
C LEU A 160 -19.12 -26.13 -8.47
N VAL A 161 -18.38 -27.23 -8.40
CA VAL A 161 -17.00 -27.30 -8.94
C VAL A 161 -17.00 -27.06 -10.45
N GLN A 162 -17.97 -27.60 -11.20
CA GLN A 162 -18.11 -27.31 -12.61
C GLN A 162 -18.38 -25.81 -12.87
N ALA A 163 -19.28 -25.20 -12.10
CA ALA A 163 -19.56 -23.77 -12.19
C ALA A 163 -18.34 -22.91 -11.85
N MET A 164 -17.51 -23.32 -10.88
CA MET A 164 -16.23 -22.68 -10.57
C MET A 164 -15.25 -22.73 -11.75
N VAL A 165 -15.15 -23.86 -12.47
CA VAL A 165 -14.34 -23.93 -13.69
C VAL A 165 -14.87 -22.99 -14.77
N GLN A 166 -16.19 -22.96 -14.98
CA GLN A 166 -16.81 -22.04 -15.94
C GLN A 166 -16.57 -20.57 -15.56
N ASN A 167 -16.62 -20.25 -14.27
CA ASN A 167 -16.29 -18.92 -13.77
C ASN A 167 -14.85 -18.55 -14.15
N LEU A 168 -13.87 -19.42 -13.89
CA LEU A 168 -12.46 -19.18 -14.29
C LEU A 168 -12.31 -19.00 -15.81
N GLN A 169 -13.05 -19.75 -16.63
CA GLN A 169 -13.06 -19.55 -18.08
C GLN A 169 -13.55 -18.15 -18.47
N VAL A 170 -14.65 -17.69 -17.87
CA VAL A 170 -15.19 -16.34 -18.10
C VAL A 170 -14.20 -15.27 -17.64
N GLN A 171 -13.55 -15.46 -16.49
CA GLN A 171 -12.52 -14.54 -16.03
C GLN A 171 -11.37 -14.41 -17.04
N LEU A 172 -10.88 -15.54 -17.55
CA LEU A 172 -9.83 -15.55 -18.56
C LEU A 172 -10.25 -14.82 -19.85
N ASP A 173 -11.49 -15.03 -20.30
CA ASP A 173 -12.03 -14.35 -21.49
C ASP A 173 -12.13 -12.83 -21.30
N ILE A 174 -12.53 -12.37 -20.11
CA ILE A 174 -12.58 -10.95 -19.77
C ILE A 174 -11.16 -10.35 -19.81
N LEU A 175 -10.19 -11.00 -19.16
CA LEU A 175 -8.79 -10.57 -19.15
C LEU A 175 -8.21 -10.49 -20.57
N ASN A 176 -8.50 -11.48 -21.43
CA ASN A 176 -8.08 -11.46 -22.82
C ASN A 176 -8.68 -10.26 -23.58
N ARG A 177 -9.96 -9.94 -23.36
CA ARG A 177 -10.61 -8.77 -23.96
C ARG A 177 -9.96 -7.47 -23.49
N GLN A 178 -9.65 -7.34 -22.20
CA GLN A 178 -8.96 -6.17 -21.65
C GLN A 178 -7.60 -5.97 -22.34
N LEU A 179 -6.83 -7.04 -22.54
CA LEU A 179 -5.55 -6.98 -23.27
C LEU A 179 -5.72 -6.55 -24.74
N ILE A 180 -6.76 -7.03 -25.43
CA ILE A 180 -7.08 -6.58 -26.79
C ILE A 180 -7.38 -5.08 -26.82
N ILE A 181 -8.10 -4.56 -25.83
CA ILE A 181 -8.40 -3.13 -25.72
C ILE A 181 -7.11 -2.34 -25.49
N ILE A 182 -6.26 -2.79 -24.57
CA ILE A 182 -4.93 -2.20 -24.31
C ILE A 182 -4.12 -2.11 -25.61
N GLU A 183 -4.06 -3.19 -26.38
CA GLU A 183 -3.31 -3.22 -27.63
C GLU A 183 -3.89 -2.25 -28.67
N LYS A 184 -5.22 -2.22 -28.84
CA LYS A 184 -5.90 -1.29 -29.75
C LYS A 184 -5.63 0.17 -29.39
N VAL A 185 -5.72 0.51 -28.10
CA VAL A 185 -5.42 1.86 -27.61
C VAL A 185 -3.97 2.22 -27.88
N LYS A 186 -3.02 1.32 -27.62
CA LYS A 186 -1.60 1.53 -27.93
C LYS A 186 -1.34 1.77 -29.41
N GLN A 187 -1.96 0.99 -30.29
CA GLN A 187 -1.81 1.14 -31.75
C GLN A 187 -2.40 2.46 -32.26
N TYR A 188 -3.56 2.86 -31.74
CA TYR A 188 -4.18 4.14 -32.07
C TYR A 188 -3.25 5.32 -31.79
N HIS A 189 -2.64 5.37 -30.59
CA HIS A 189 -1.69 6.42 -30.21
C HIS A 189 -0.41 6.39 -31.05
N LYS A 190 0.08 5.20 -31.43
CA LYS A 190 1.27 5.08 -32.27
C LYS A 190 1.03 5.63 -33.68
N ASN A 191 -0.14 5.34 -34.27
CA ASN A 191 -0.46 5.77 -35.62
C ASN A 191 -0.74 7.28 -35.70
N SER A 192 -1.38 7.87 -34.69
CA SER A 192 -1.61 9.32 -34.64
C SER A 192 -0.30 10.11 -34.54
N MET A 193 0.68 9.63 -33.78
CA MET A 193 2.02 10.26 -33.68
C MET A 193 2.84 10.17 -34.97
N LYS A 194 2.59 9.19 -35.84
CA LYS A 194 3.33 9.01 -37.10
C LYS A 194 2.75 9.83 -38.26
N SER A 195 1.54 10.36 -38.09
CA SER A 195 0.83 11.18 -39.09
C SER A 195 1.03 12.69 -38.93
N VAL A 196 1.84 13.11 -37.95
CA VAL A 196 2.26 14.49 -37.69
C VAL A 196 3.74 14.62 -38.00
#